data_AF-A0A9R0TNV6-F1
#
_entry.id   AF-A0A9R0TNV6-F1
#
_cell.length_a   1.000
_cell.length_b   1.000
_cell.length_c   1.000
_cell.angle_alpha   90.00
_cell.angle_beta   90.00
_cell.angle_gamma   90.00
#
_symmetry.space_group_name_H-M   'P 1'
#
loop_
_entity.id
_entity.type
_entity.pdbx_description
1 polymer ?
#
loop_
_entity_poly.entity_id
_entity_poly.type
_entity_poly.pdbx_seq_one_letter_code
_entity_poly.pdbx_strand_id
1 'polypeptide(L)'
;MEKYKVAKKTAKRDISEARGQAYEDLYQHLCLNTKEGERDIYKMAKIRERKTRDVNQELEVREALKRMKGCKAMDPDGIPIGVWRGLGDIAEDGDIDEDVYSIDNSDQCLIGTAEIPVGGIHMNSILADSDLPLKYVAYSHCFRTEAGAAGAATRGLYRVHQFSKVEMFIFCRPEESDKYHEELITIEENLYASLGLHFKYFLIFLTLDMATGDLGAPAYRKYDIEAWMPGLDRYGEISSASNCTDYQSRRLGIRFRPAPLEPPPSTNSKKGKGGSSGPTQFVHTLNATAVAVPRLIISILENFQQEDGTVVIPEPLRPFMGGLGVLTPKTKL
;
A
#
# COMPACT_ATOMS: atom_id res chain seq x y z
N MET A 1 2.54 42.21 24.40
CA MET A 1 2.48 40.73 24.25
C MET A 1 1.21 40.26 23.51
N GLU A 2 0.01 40.79 23.82
CA GLU A 2 -1.25 40.47 23.11
C GLU A 2 -1.14 40.56 21.58
N LYS A 3 -0.70 41.70 21.04
CA LYS A 3 -0.54 41.93 19.58
C LYS A 3 0.38 40.90 18.91
N TYR A 4 1.42 40.43 19.60
CA TYR A 4 2.38 39.45 19.08
C TYR A 4 1.79 38.02 19.08
N LYS A 5 1.00 37.67 20.10
CA LYS A 5 0.24 36.40 20.13
C LYS A 5 -0.82 36.34 19.04
N VAL A 6 -1.53 37.44 18.78
CA VAL A 6 -2.52 37.55 17.69
C VAL A 6 -1.84 37.41 16.33
N ALA A 7 -0.75 38.16 16.08
CA ALA A 7 0.00 38.08 14.81
C ALA A 7 0.57 36.67 14.55
N LYS A 8 1.11 36.00 15.57
CA LYS A 8 1.59 34.61 15.48
C LYS A 8 0.46 33.61 15.19
N LYS A 9 -0.73 33.83 15.76
CA LYS A 9 -1.91 32.98 15.51
C LYS A 9 -2.43 33.16 14.10
N THR A 10 -2.49 34.39 13.60
CA THR A 10 -2.86 34.72 12.22
C THR A 10 -1.86 34.12 11.23
N ALA A 11 -0.56 34.35 11.42
CA ALA A 11 0.48 33.75 10.57
C ALA A 11 0.43 32.22 10.56
N LYS A 12 0.24 31.57 11.72
CA LYS A 12 0.06 30.10 11.79
C LYS A 12 -1.20 29.63 11.05
N ARG A 13 -2.29 30.38 11.10
CA ARG A 13 -3.52 30.06 10.37
C ARG A 13 -3.30 30.21 8.88
N ASP A 14 -2.72 31.32 8.44
CA ASP A 14 -2.51 31.61 7.02
C ASP A 14 -1.51 30.64 6.39
N ILE A 15 -0.46 30.24 7.12
CA ILE A 15 0.43 29.12 6.73
C ILE A 15 -0.33 27.80 6.66
N SER A 16 -1.23 27.53 7.62
CA SER A 16 -2.04 26.31 7.60
C SER A 16 -3.04 26.29 6.45
N GLU A 17 -3.63 27.43 6.07
CA GLU A 17 -4.53 27.55 4.93
C GLU A 17 -3.78 27.42 3.61
N ALA A 18 -2.62 28.09 3.47
CA ALA A 18 -1.76 27.97 2.30
C ALA A 18 -1.27 26.52 2.11
N ARG A 19 -0.87 25.86 3.20
CA ARG A 19 -0.57 24.43 3.22
C ARG A 19 -1.78 23.60 2.77
N GLY A 20 -2.97 23.88 3.30
CA GLY A 20 -4.22 23.23 2.89
C GLY A 20 -4.51 23.34 1.39
N GLN A 21 -4.31 24.52 0.80
CA GLN A 21 -4.53 24.71 -0.65
C GLN A 21 -3.45 24.03 -1.49
N ALA A 22 -2.18 24.08 -1.07
CA ALA A 22 -1.10 23.36 -1.75
C ALA A 22 -1.29 21.84 -1.66
N TYR A 23 -1.79 21.35 -0.51
CA TYR A 23 -2.23 19.97 -0.30
C TYR A 23 -3.30 19.59 -1.32
N GLU A 24 -4.36 20.38 -1.40
CA GLU A 24 -5.45 20.14 -2.33
C GLU A 24 -4.99 20.23 -3.79
N ASP A 25 -4.21 21.23 -4.19
CA ASP A 25 -3.74 21.40 -5.57
C ASP A 25 -2.83 20.23 -6.00
N LEU A 26 -1.91 19.80 -5.14
CA LEU A 26 -1.04 18.65 -5.42
C LEU A 26 -1.84 17.34 -5.40
N TYR A 27 -2.77 17.19 -4.46
CA TYR A 27 -3.67 16.03 -4.38
C TYR A 27 -4.60 15.96 -5.59
N GLN A 28 -5.15 17.08 -6.06
CA GLN A 28 -5.98 17.13 -7.26
C GLN A 28 -5.17 16.74 -8.50
N HIS A 29 -3.95 17.26 -8.62
CA HIS A 29 -3.09 16.98 -9.76
C HIS A 29 -2.57 15.54 -9.80
N LEU A 30 -2.30 14.94 -8.63
CA LEU A 30 -1.86 13.55 -8.54
C LEU A 30 -3.05 12.56 -8.50
N CYS A 31 -4.15 12.87 -7.83
CA CYS A 31 -5.14 11.88 -7.35
C CYS A 31 -6.56 12.03 -7.86
N LEU A 32 -6.97 13.13 -8.51
CA LEU A 32 -8.39 13.31 -8.86
C LEU A 32 -8.72 13.08 -10.33
N ASN A 33 -9.48 12.00 -10.56
CA ASN A 33 -10.44 11.68 -11.63
C ASN A 33 -10.06 11.95 -13.09
N THR A 34 -8.80 12.25 -13.38
CA THR A 34 -8.27 12.07 -14.72
C THR A 34 -7.62 10.69 -14.76
N LYS A 35 -7.95 9.87 -15.78
CA LYS A 35 -7.21 8.64 -16.07
C LYS A 35 -5.70 8.87 -16.20
N GLU A 36 -5.29 10.13 -16.38
CA GLU A 36 -3.91 10.57 -16.47
C GLU A 36 -3.24 10.63 -15.09
N GLY A 37 -3.88 11.20 -14.06
CA GLY A 37 -3.33 11.27 -12.70
C GLY A 37 -3.13 9.89 -12.04
N GLU A 38 -4.13 8.99 -12.15
CA GLU A 38 -4.00 7.60 -11.67
C GLU A 38 -2.86 6.87 -12.40
N ARG A 39 -2.80 7.03 -13.72
CA ARG A 39 -1.75 6.45 -14.56
C ARG A 39 -0.39 7.04 -14.22
N ASP A 40 -0.32 8.29 -13.79
CA ASP A 40 0.92 8.97 -13.46
C ASP A 40 1.43 8.60 -12.08
N ILE A 41 0.58 8.45 -11.06
CA ILE A 41 0.95 7.80 -9.78
C ILE A 41 1.40 6.35 -10.04
N TYR A 42 0.64 5.62 -10.85
CA TYR A 42 0.97 4.25 -11.19
C TYR A 42 2.32 4.17 -11.94
N LYS A 43 2.55 5.08 -12.91
CA LYS A 43 3.84 5.20 -13.60
C LYS A 43 4.95 5.68 -12.67
N MET A 44 4.68 6.51 -11.66
CA MET A 44 5.67 6.94 -10.67
C MET A 44 6.19 5.74 -9.87
N ALA A 45 5.28 4.88 -9.40
CA ALA A 45 5.66 3.60 -8.79
C ALA A 45 6.45 2.71 -9.79
N LYS A 46 6.13 2.79 -11.09
CA LYS A 46 6.75 2.00 -12.16
C LYS A 46 8.06 2.57 -12.73
N ILE A 47 8.36 3.87 -12.60
CA ILE A 47 9.44 4.54 -13.37
C ILE A 47 10.83 4.04 -12.98
N ARG A 48 11.00 3.50 -11.77
CA ARG A 48 12.30 2.93 -11.37
C ARG A 48 12.48 1.46 -11.75
N GLU A 49 11.39 0.73 -11.97
CA GLU A 49 11.40 -0.72 -12.20
C GLU A 49 11.78 -1.14 -13.62
N ARG A 50 11.76 -0.22 -14.60
CA ARG A 50 12.22 -0.56 -15.97
C ARG A 50 13.70 -0.95 -16.05
N LYS A 51 14.50 -0.72 -15.01
CA LYS A 51 15.89 -1.21 -14.93
C LYS A 51 16.06 -2.52 -14.14
N THR A 52 15.03 -2.99 -13.43
CA THR A 52 15.03 -4.22 -12.62
C THR A 52 13.70 -4.94 -12.86
N ARG A 53 13.62 -5.75 -13.92
CA ARG A 53 12.40 -6.50 -14.25
C ARG A 53 12.12 -7.54 -13.17
N ASP A 54 11.14 -7.30 -12.30
CA ASP A 54 10.64 -8.34 -11.39
C ASP A 54 9.12 -8.32 -11.13
N VAL A 55 8.36 -7.25 -11.41
CA VAL A 55 6.88 -7.35 -11.42
C VAL A 55 6.36 -8.09 -12.65
N ASN A 56 5.75 -9.25 -12.41
CA ASN A 56 5.19 -10.12 -13.46
C ASN A 56 3.73 -9.79 -13.80
N GLN A 57 2.98 -9.15 -12.89
CA GLN A 57 1.55 -8.84 -13.06
C GLN A 57 1.18 -7.45 -12.50
N GLU A 58 0.65 -6.60 -13.39
CA GLU A 58 0.10 -5.27 -13.08
C GLU A 58 -1.43 -5.39 -13.06
N LEU A 59 -2.08 -4.96 -11.97
CA LEU A 59 -3.53 -5.01 -11.84
C LEU A 59 -4.09 -3.73 -11.22
N GLU A 60 -5.06 -3.10 -11.85
CA GLU A 60 -6.01 -2.28 -11.09
C GLU A 60 -6.86 -3.20 -10.21
N VAL A 61 -7.33 -2.71 -9.07
CA VAL A 61 -8.23 -3.52 -8.22
C VAL A 61 -9.45 -4.01 -9.01
N ARG A 62 -10.00 -3.21 -9.93
CA ARG A 62 -11.07 -3.65 -10.85
C ARG A 62 -10.73 -4.93 -11.62
N GLU A 63 -9.48 -5.08 -12.06
CA GLU A 63 -9.01 -6.28 -12.76
C GLU A 63 -8.75 -7.44 -11.80
N ALA A 64 -8.29 -7.16 -10.57
CA ALA A 64 -8.20 -8.16 -9.50
C ALA A 64 -9.58 -8.74 -9.16
N LEU A 65 -10.60 -7.89 -9.00
CA LEU A 65 -11.97 -8.28 -8.70
C LEU A 65 -12.57 -9.19 -9.78
N LYS A 66 -12.31 -8.91 -11.08
CA LYS A 66 -12.76 -9.77 -12.20
C LYS A 66 -12.17 -11.18 -12.15
N ARG A 67 -11.01 -11.36 -11.52
CA ARG A 67 -10.30 -12.64 -11.44
C ARG A 67 -10.73 -13.49 -10.25
N MET A 68 -11.37 -12.90 -9.25
CA MET A 68 -11.88 -13.64 -8.09
C MET A 68 -13.00 -14.61 -8.49
N LYS A 69 -12.75 -15.91 -8.30
CA LYS A 69 -13.74 -16.96 -8.57
C LYS A 69 -14.64 -17.16 -7.35
N GLY A 70 -15.95 -17.08 -7.55
CA GLY A 70 -16.95 -17.40 -6.52
C GLY A 70 -17.47 -16.20 -5.71
N CYS A 71 -16.97 -15.00 -5.96
CA CYS A 71 -17.39 -13.76 -5.28
C CYS A 71 -17.80 -12.71 -6.32
N LYS A 72 -19.01 -12.16 -6.22
CA LYS A 72 -19.44 -11.00 -7.05
C LYS A 72 -19.15 -9.72 -6.28
N ALA A 73 -18.12 -8.99 -6.69
CA ALA A 73 -17.89 -7.62 -6.22
C ALA A 73 -18.94 -6.67 -6.83
N MET A 74 -19.45 -5.72 -6.05
CA MET A 74 -20.45 -4.75 -6.55
C MET A 74 -19.84 -3.59 -7.33
N ASP A 75 -18.56 -3.26 -7.09
CA ASP A 75 -17.86 -2.10 -7.67
C ASP A 75 -16.34 -2.23 -7.46
N PRO A 76 -15.46 -1.39 -8.07
CA PRO A 76 -14.00 -1.39 -7.84
C PRO A 76 -13.53 -1.56 -6.40
N ASP A 77 -14.28 -1.01 -5.46
CA ASP A 77 -13.83 -0.87 -4.07
C ASP A 77 -14.70 -1.65 -3.09
N GLY A 78 -15.76 -2.32 -3.57
CA GLY A 78 -16.65 -3.15 -2.76
C GLY A 78 -16.28 -4.63 -2.84
N ILE A 79 -15.96 -5.26 -1.71
CA ILE A 79 -15.59 -6.68 -1.63
C ILE A 79 -16.48 -7.44 -0.64
N PRO A 80 -16.76 -8.75 -0.84
CA PRO A 80 -17.43 -9.53 0.19
C PRO A 80 -16.61 -9.54 1.49
N ILE A 81 -17.27 -9.31 2.62
CA ILE A 81 -16.63 -9.24 3.94
C ILE A 81 -15.86 -10.52 4.28
N GLY A 82 -16.29 -11.68 3.75
CA GLY A 82 -15.61 -12.96 3.92
C GLY A 82 -14.20 -13.00 3.36
N VAL A 83 -13.92 -12.25 2.28
CA VAL A 83 -12.56 -12.16 1.71
C VAL A 83 -11.65 -11.40 2.68
N TRP A 84 -12.12 -10.26 3.19
CA TRP A 84 -11.36 -9.47 4.16
C TRP A 84 -11.10 -10.23 5.46
N ARG A 85 -12.12 -10.92 6.01
CA ARG A 85 -11.93 -11.84 7.14
C ARG A 85 -10.87 -12.90 6.86
N GLY A 86 -10.79 -13.37 5.62
CA GLY A 86 -9.76 -14.30 5.17
C GLY A 86 -8.33 -13.74 5.23
N LEU A 87 -8.15 -12.43 5.02
CA LEU A 87 -6.85 -11.77 5.19
C LEU A 87 -6.50 -11.58 6.68
N GLY A 88 -7.51 -11.57 7.55
CA GLY A 88 -7.31 -11.61 8.99
C GLY A 88 -7.14 -10.27 9.69
N ASP A 89 -7.39 -9.18 8.96
CA ASP A 89 -7.43 -7.82 9.51
C ASP A 89 -8.72 -7.56 10.31
N ILE A 90 -9.73 -8.41 10.18
CA ILE A 90 -11.00 -8.33 10.91
C ILE A 90 -11.19 -9.63 11.69
N ALA A 91 -11.66 -9.53 12.94
CA ALA A 91 -11.99 -10.69 13.77
C ALA A 91 -13.04 -11.62 13.12
N GLU A 92 -12.88 -12.94 13.31
CA GLU A 92 -13.78 -13.95 12.72
C GLU A 92 -15.20 -13.92 13.32
N ASP A 93 -15.34 -13.58 14.61
CA ASP A 93 -16.58 -13.71 15.39
C ASP A 93 -17.07 -12.40 16.05
N GLY A 94 -16.87 -11.25 15.40
CA GLY A 94 -17.23 -9.93 15.93
C GLY A 94 -18.18 -9.12 15.05
N ASP A 95 -18.78 -8.09 15.66
CA ASP A 95 -19.28 -6.92 14.92
C ASP A 95 -18.17 -6.42 13.99
N ILE A 96 -18.57 -5.86 12.84
CA ILE A 96 -17.62 -5.36 11.85
C ILE A 96 -16.69 -4.37 12.56
N ASP A 97 -15.39 -4.61 12.43
CA ASP A 97 -14.35 -3.80 13.06
C ASP A 97 -14.66 -2.32 12.87
N GLU A 98 -14.49 -1.53 13.93
CA GLU A 98 -14.89 -0.12 13.89
C GLU A 98 -14.24 0.61 12.71
N ASP A 99 -13.08 0.12 12.23
CA ASP A 99 -12.27 0.62 11.11
C ASP A 99 -12.82 0.38 9.69
N VAL A 100 -13.92 -0.38 9.52
CA VAL A 100 -14.40 -0.83 8.20
C VAL A 100 -15.77 -0.24 7.83
N TYR A 101 -15.86 0.37 6.63
CA TYR A 101 -17.13 0.81 6.08
C TYR A 101 -17.92 -0.37 5.47
N SER A 102 -19.10 -0.63 6.02
CA SER A 102 -20.04 -1.65 5.53
C SER A 102 -21.06 -1.05 4.58
N ILE A 103 -21.44 -1.81 3.55
CA ILE A 103 -22.49 -1.38 2.61
C ILE A 103 -23.84 -1.90 3.10
N ASP A 104 -24.74 -0.98 3.43
CA ASP A 104 -26.06 -1.32 3.95
C ASP A 104 -26.85 -2.24 3.01
N ASN A 105 -27.62 -3.15 3.59
CA ASN A 105 -28.38 -4.19 2.88
C ASN A 105 -27.53 -5.10 1.97
N SER A 106 -26.26 -5.33 2.30
CA SER A 106 -25.38 -6.25 1.57
C SER A 106 -24.37 -6.97 2.48
N ASP A 107 -23.67 -7.96 1.92
CA ASP A 107 -22.54 -8.65 2.55
C ASP A 107 -21.18 -8.04 2.15
N GLN A 108 -21.20 -6.81 1.61
CA GLN A 108 -20.04 -6.12 1.07
C GLN A 108 -19.53 -5.02 2.01
N CYS A 109 -18.24 -4.71 1.90
CA CYS A 109 -17.59 -3.60 2.57
C CYS A 109 -16.63 -2.87 1.61
N LEU A 110 -16.27 -1.63 1.95
CA LEU A 110 -15.30 -0.83 1.19
C LEU A 110 -13.88 -1.14 1.62
N ILE A 111 -13.01 -1.53 0.68
CA ILE A 111 -11.64 -1.98 0.96
C ILE A 111 -10.80 -0.92 1.71
N GLY A 112 -10.07 -1.36 2.74
CA GLY A 112 -9.11 -0.53 3.49
C GLY A 112 -7.71 -0.48 2.88
N THR A 113 -7.45 -1.31 1.87
CA THR A 113 -6.20 -1.45 1.11
C THR A 113 -6.43 -2.35 -0.12
N ALA A 114 -5.64 -2.16 -1.18
CA ALA A 114 -5.64 -3.05 -2.34
C ALA A 114 -5.12 -4.47 -2.02
N GLU A 115 -4.45 -4.65 -0.88
CA GLU A 115 -4.04 -5.95 -0.36
C GLU A 115 -5.21 -6.94 -0.28
N ILE A 116 -6.37 -6.49 0.20
CA ILE A 116 -7.55 -7.31 0.44
C ILE A 116 -8.06 -7.98 -0.86
N PRO A 117 -8.38 -7.23 -1.93
CA PRO A 117 -8.81 -7.82 -3.19
C PRO A 117 -7.69 -8.60 -3.89
N VAL A 118 -6.43 -8.17 -3.79
CA VAL A 118 -5.30 -8.86 -4.44
C VAL A 118 -5.00 -10.21 -3.76
N GLY A 119 -5.00 -10.24 -2.44
CA GLY A 119 -4.87 -11.46 -1.64
C GLY A 119 -5.99 -12.46 -1.94
N GLY A 120 -7.20 -11.97 -2.16
CA GLY A 120 -8.37 -12.77 -2.51
C GLY A 120 -8.39 -13.36 -3.93
N ILE A 121 -7.56 -12.90 -4.87
CA ILE A 121 -7.60 -13.32 -6.30
C ILE A 121 -7.56 -14.85 -6.44
N HIS A 122 -6.75 -15.50 -5.60
CA HIS A 122 -6.48 -16.93 -5.67
C HIS A 122 -7.21 -17.74 -4.59
N MET A 123 -8.23 -17.16 -3.95
CA MET A 123 -9.01 -17.82 -2.90
C MET A 123 -9.52 -19.20 -3.36
N ASN A 124 -9.38 -20.21 -2.49
CA ASN A 124 -9.75 -21.61 -2.73
C ASN A 124 -9.13 -22.24 -3.99
N SER A 125 -7.91 -21.82 -4.37
CA SER A 125 -7.21 -22.35 -5.54
C SER A 125 -5.95 -23.13 -5.18
N ILE A 126 -5.52 -23.97 -6.13
CA ILE A 126 -4.22 -24.65 -6.10
C ILE A 126 -3.39 -24.12 -7.27
N LEU A 127 -2.40 -23.31 -6.96
CA LEU A 127 -1.44 -22.72 -7.91
C LEU A 127 -0.44 -23.77 -8.41
N ALA A 128 0.01 -23.61 -9.65
CA ALA A 128 1.12 -24.40 -10.17
C ALA A 128 2.44 -23.87 -9.60
N ASP A 129 3.35 -24.77 -9.23
CA ASP A 129 4.67 -24.36 -8.73
C ASP A 129 5.41 -23.47 -9.75
N SER A 130 5.29 -23.76 -11.04
CA SER A 130 5.89 -22.98 -12.12
C SER A 130 5.43 -21.52 -12.20
N ASP A 131 4.29 -21.19 -11.57
CA ASP A 131 3.74 -19.84 -11.58
C ASP A 131 4.29 -18.98 -10.42
N LEU A 132 4.95 -19.59 -9.42
CA LEU A 132 5.49 -18.89 -8.26
C LEU A 132 6.94 -18.40 -8.51
N PRO A 133 7.27 -17.17 -8.07
CA PRO A 133 6.42 -16.23 -7.33
C PRO A 133 5.42 -15.47 -8.22
N LEU A 134 4.25 -15.19 -7.66
CA LEU A 134 3.28 -14.26 -8.25
C LEU A 134 3.45 -12.89 -7.57
N LYS A 135 3.99 -11.92 -8.32
CA LYS A 135 4.24 -10.55 -7.87
C LYS A 135 3.22 -9.60 -8.49
N TYR A 136 2.46 -8.90 -7.64
CA TYR A 136 1.37 -8.00 -8.00
C TYR A 136 1.67 -6.57 -7.56
N VAL A 137 1.22 -5.61 -8.36
CA VAL A 137 1.13 -4.19 -7.98
C VAL A 137 -0.28 -3.71 -8.27
N ALA A 138 -0.93 -3.09 -7.29
CA ALA A 138 -2.30 -2.59 -7.41
C ALA A 138 -2.51 -1.19 -6.85
N TYR A 139 -3.18 -0.36 -7.64
CA TYR A 139 -3.70 0.94 -7.22
C TYR A 139 -5.16 0.82 -6.80
N SER A 140 -5.52 1.45 -5.68
CA SER A 140 -6.92 1.57 -5.25
C SER A 140 -7.17 2.84 -4.45
N HIS A 141 -8.45 3.18 -4.32
CA HIS A 141 -8.92 3.95 -3.17
C HIS A 141 -8.99 3.02 -1.95
N CYS A 142 -8.73 3.59 -0.77
CA CYS A 142 -8.72 2.92 0.51
C CYS A 142 -9.66 3.69 1.43
N PHE A 143 -10.57 2.97 2.09
CA PHE A 143 -11.60 3.52 2.94
C PHE A 143 -11.41 3.02 4.37
N ARG A 144 -11.24 3.93 5.32
CA ARG A 144 -11.07 3.60 6.75
C ARG A 144 -11.94 4.55 7.58
N THR A 145 -12.69 4.02 8.52
CA THR A 145 -13.55 4.88 9.37
C THR A 145 -12.72 5.72 10.35
N GLU A 146 -11.46 5.33 10.60
CA GLU A 146 -10.55 5.97 11.55
C GLU A 146 -11.17 6.08 12.95
N ALA A 147 -11.88 5.03 13.35
CA ALA A 147 -12.52 4.96 14.66
C ALA A 147 -11.46 5.01 15.77
N GLY A 148 -11.76 5.71 16.86
CA GLY A 148 -10.81 5.93 17.96
C GLY A 148 -9.71 6.97 17.68
N ALA A 149 -9.61 7.53 16.47
CA ALA A 149 -8.62 8.56 16.15
C ALA A 149 -9.07 9.95 16.63
N ALA A 150 -8.92 10.24 17.92
CA ALA A 150 -9.08 11.61 18.45
C ALA A 150 -7.72 12.32 18.55
N GLY A 151 -7.60 13.54 18.03
CA GLY A 151 -6.45 14.42 18.31
C GLY A 151 -5.76 15.03 17.09
N ALA A 152 -4.52 15.51 17.28
CA ALA A 152 -3.81 16.33 16.28
C ALA A 152 -3.55 15.64 14.93
N ALA A 153 -3.56 14.30 14.90
CA ALA A 153 -3.34 13.51 13.70
C ALA A 153 -4.52 13.56 12.70
N THR A 154 -5.72 14.00 13.11
CA THR A 154 -6.89 14.15 12.22
C THR A 154 -6.90 15.46 11.45
N ARG A 155 -5.95 16.37 11.70
CA ARG A 155 -5.84 17.64 10.98
C ARG A 155 -4.95 17.47 9.75
N GLY A 156 -5.52 17.71 8.57
CA GLY A 156 -4.80 17.66 7.28
C GLY A 156 -4.97 16.30 6.58
N LEU A 157 -3.99 15.90 5.78
CA LEU A 157 -4.06 14.71 4.92
C LEU A 157 -3.49 13.43 5.56
N TYR A 158 -2.98 13.50 6.80
CA TYR A 158 -2.20 12.39 7.38
C TYR A 158 -3.08 11.19 7.74
N ARG A 159 -4.30 11.49 8.22
CA ARG A 159 -5.32 10.51 8.59
C ARG A 159 -6.66 10.98 8.05
N VAL A 160 -7.17 10.29 7.04
CA VAL A 160 -8.37 10.64 6.28
C VAL A 160 -9.17 9.39 5.99
N HIS A 161 -10.49 9.54 5.83
CA HIS A 161 -11.37 8.39 5.61
C HIS A 161 -11.22 7.74 4.24
N GLN A 162 -10.75 8.51 3.25
CA GLN A 162 -10.49 8.03 1.90
C GLN A 162 -9.13 8.51 1.43
N PHE A 163 -8.32 7.59 0.91
CA PHE A 163 -7.05 7.93 0.28
C PHE A 163 -6.70 6.95 -0.84
N SER A 164 -5.78 7.34 -1.72
CA SER A 164 -5.25 6.43 -2.73
C SER A 164 -3.94 5.80 -2.28
N LYS A 165 -3.77 4.52 -2.60
CA LYS A 165 -2.57 3.75 -2.28
C LYS A 165 -2.14 2.89 -3.48
N VAL A 166 -0.85 2.73 -3.65
CA VAL A 166 -0.26 1.68 -4.50
C VAL A 166 0.30 0.60 -3.58
N GLU A 167 -0.20 -0.62 -3.73
CA GLU A 167 0.19 -1.79 -2.95
C GLU A 167 0.97 -2.78 -3.81
N MET A 168 1.96 -3.43 -3.20
CA MET A 168 2.66 -4.58 -3.73
C MET A 168 2.23 -5.83 -2.95
N PHE A 169 2.02 -6.94 -3.64
CA PHE A 169 1.63 -8.20 -3.02
C PHE A 169 2.35 -9.37 -3.69
N ILE A 170 2.86 -10.31 -2.88
CA ILE A 170 3.57 -11.49 -3.38
C ILE A 170 2.95 -12.75 -2.82
N PHE A 171 2.68 -13.71 -3.70
CA PHE A 171 2.51 -15.12 -3.33
C PHE A 171 3.78 -15.86 -3.72
N CYS A 172 4.44 -16.52 -2.75
CA CYS A 172 5.68 -17.24 -3.00
C CYS A 172 5.72 -18.59 -2.31
N ARG A 173 6.78 -19.36 -2.59
CA ARG A 173 7.08 -20.57 -1.83
C ARG A 173 7.52 -20.20 -0.41
N PRO A 174 7.27 -21.06 0.59
CA PRO A 174 7.66 -20.81 1.97
C PRO A 174 9.15 -20.47 2.15
N GLU A 175 10.02 -21.19 1.45
CA GLU A 175 11.48 -21.03 1.51
C GLU A 175 12.00 -19.73 0.86
N GLU A 176 11.16 -19.00 0.13
CA GLU A 176 11.53 -17.76 -0.56
C GLU A 176 11.01 -16.50 0.15
N SER A 177 10.16 -16.63 1.18
CA SER A 177 9.43 -15.46 1.73
C SER A 177 10.36 -14.40 2.31
N ASP A 178 11.39 -14.79 3.06
CA ASP A 178 12.29 -13.81 3.70
C ASP A 178 13.07 -13.02 2.65
N LYS A 179 13.52 -13.68 1.58
CA LYS A 179 14.15 -13.03 0.43
C LYS A 179 13.22 -12.02 -0.23
N TYR A 180 11.95 -12.37 -0.44
CA TYR A 180 10.98 -11.45 -1.04
C TYR A 180 10.59 -10.31 -0.09
N HIS A 181 10.64 -10.52 1.23
CA HIS A 181 10.42 -9.45 2.21
C HIS A 181 11.52 -8.40 2.10
N GLU A 182 12.79 -8.82 2.07
CA GLU A 182 13.93 -7.95 1.84
C GLU A 182 13.88 -7.22 0.49
N GLU A 183 13.41 -7.92 -0.56
CA GLU A 183 13.19 -7.32 -1.88
C GLU A 183 12.16 -6.18 -1.83
N LEU A 184 11.01 -6.40 -1.17
CA LEU A 184 9.96 -5.39 -1.00
C LEU A 184 10.47 -4.16 -0.24
N ILE A 185 11.14 -4.37 0.90
CA ILE A 185 11.73 -3.27 1.69
C ILE A 185 12.71 -2.47 0.83
N THR A 186 13.57 -3.17 0.08
CA THR A 186 14.54 -2.53 -0.82
C THR A 186 13.85 -1.70 -1.90
N ILE A 187 12.72 -2.17 -2.45
CA ILE A 187 11.93 -1.41 -3.43
C ILE A 187 11.38 -0.13 -2.80
N GLU A 188 10.79 -0.23 -1.61
CA GLU A 188 10.22 0.92 -0.90
C GLU A 188 11.31 1.96 -0.57
N GLU A 189 12.43 1.53 0.05
CA GLU A 189 13.58 2.39 0.35
C GLU A 189 14.08 3.10 -0.91
N ASN A 190 14.21 2.36 -2.01
CA ASN A 190 14.60 2.93 -3.30
C ASN A 190 13.58 3.94 -3.83
N LEU A 191 12.29 3.70 -3.66
CA LEU A 191 11.26 4.62 -4.13
C LEU A 191 11.41 5.96 -3.41
N TYR A 192 11.43 5.95 -2.08
CA TYR A 192 11.58 7.19 -1.29
C TYR A 192 12.98 7.82 -1.46
N ALA A 193 14.02 7.01 -1.67
CA ALA A 193 15.37 7.47 -2.05
C ALA A 193 15.37 8.33 -3.31
N SER A 194 14.70 7.85 -4.34
CA SER A 194 14.65 8.54 -5.62
C SER A 194 13.95 9.89 -5.52
N LEU A 195 12.99 10.04 -4.60
CA LEU A 195 12.22 11.27 -4.39
C LEU A 195 13.02 12.34 -3.62
N GLY A 196 14.27 12.07 -3.24
CA GLY A 196 15.10 13.02 -2.51
C GLY A 196 14.73 13.14 -1.03
N LEU A 197 13.88 12.25 -0.51
CA LEU A 197 13.54 12.12 0.91
C LEU A 197 14.71 11.53 1.73
N HIS A 198 15.96 11.82 1.34
CA HIS A 198 17.18 11.54 2.13
C HIS A 198 18.21 12.69 2.09
N PHE A 199 17.94 13.82 1.43
CA PHE A 199 19.03 14.74 1.11
C PHE A 199 19.46 15.68 2.25
N LYS A 200 20.63 15.35 2.84
CA LYS A 200 21.92 16.09 2.84
C LYS A 200 22.57 16.31 4.22
N TYR A 201 21.82 16.46 5.30
CA TYR A 201 22.40 16.56 6.66
C TYR A 201 21.55 15.93 7.78
N PHE A 202 20.36 15.42 7.46
CA PHE A 202 19.44 14.82 8.41
C PHE A 202 18.81 13.59 7.76
N LEU A 203 18.65 12.51 8.52
CA LEU A 203 17.88 11.36 8.07
C LEU A 203 16.43 11.84 7.85
N ILE A 204 15.90 11.77 6.63
CA ILE A 204 14.51 12.19 6.34
C ILE A 204 13.58 11.00 6.43
N PHE A 205 14.05 9.76 6.24
CA PHE A 205 13.30 8.57 6.66
C PHE A 205 14.19 7.49 7.26
N LEU A 206 13.56 6.57 7.97
CA LEU A 206 14.15 5.40 8.61
C LEU A 206 13.25 4.17 8.42
N THR A 207 13.88 3.00 8.38
CA THR A 207 13.22 1.69 8.30
C THR A 207 13.25 1.06 9.69
N LEU A 208 12.08 0.76 10.27
CA LEU A 208 11.92 0.22 11.61
C LEU A 208 11.46 -1.25 11.56
N ASP A 209 12.18 -2.15 12.23
CA ASP A 209 11.70 -3.51 12.51
C ASP A 209 10.73 -3.45 13.69
N MET A 210 9.47 -3.78 13.44
CA MET A 210 8.39 -3.53 14.40
C MET A 210 8.39 -4.56 15.53
N ALA A 211 8.15 -4.09 16.76
CA ALA A 211 8.06 -4.96 17.92
C ALA A 211 6.83 -5.87 17.84
N THR A 212 6.89 -7.04 18.48
CA THR A 212 5.84 -8.07 18.40
C THR A 212 4.45 -7.58 18.83
N GLY A 213 4.36 -6.57 19.70
CA GLY A 213 3.09 -5.97 20.13
C GLY A 213 2.43 -5.06 19.08
N ASP A 214 3.11 -4.76 17.98
CA ASP A 214 2.69 -3.77 16.96
C ASP A 214 2.65 -4.36 15.54
N LEU A 215 2.71 -5.69 15.41
CA LEU A 215 2.74 -6.38 14.11
C LEU A 215 1.37 -6.49 13.42
N GLY A 216 0.27 -6.33 14.16
CA GLY A 216 -1.05 -6.72 13.69
C GLY A 216 -1.19 -8.26 13.61
N ALA A 217 -2.43 -8.74 13.56
CA ALA A 217 -2.70 -10.18 13.62
C ALA A 217 -2.06 -11.03 12.49
N PRO A 218 -2.01 -10.58 11.21
CA PRO A 218 -1.49 -11.41 10.13
C PRO A 218 0.02 -11.37 9.95
N ALA A 219 0.74 -10.40 10.50
CA ALA A 219 2.17 -10.24 10.21
C ALA A 219 3.03 -11.11 11.14
N TYR A 220 3.88 -11.94 10.52
CA TYR A 220 4.98 -12.61 11.21
C TYR A 220 6.14 -11.64 11.47
N ARG A 221 6.41 -10.75 10.51
CA ARG A 221 7.39 -9.67 10.63
C ARG A 221 6.94 -8.47 9.79
N LYS A 222 7.13 -7.26 10.31
CA LYS A 222 6.73 -6.00 9.68
C LYS A 222 7.86 -4.99 9.77
N TYR A 223 8.09 -4.27 8.69
CA TYR A 223 8.95 -3.10 8.66
C TYR A 223 8.16 -1.87 8.26
N ASP A 224 8.33 -0.78 8.99
CA ASP A 224 7.72 0.51 8.65
C ASP A 224 8.79 1.47 8.14
N ILE A 225 8.49 2.15 7.03
CA ILE A 225 9.28 3.29 6.58
C ILE A 225 8.59 4.54 7.11
N GLU A 226 9.29 5.29 7.95
CA GLU A 226 8.78 6.53 8.50
C GLU A 226 9.55 7.73 7.96
N ALA A 227 8.85 8.78 7.52
CA ALA A 227 9.49 10.05 7.17
C ALA A 227 9.34 11.11 8.26
N TRP A 228 10.34 11.98 8.36
CA TRP A 228 10.30 13.18 9.16
C TRP A 228 9.20 14.12 8.66
N MET A 229 8.30 14.49 9.57
CA MET A 229 7.17 15.39 9.31
C MET A 229 7.30 16.64 10.18
N PRO A 230 7.93 17.72 9.68
CA PRO A 230 8.12 18.97 10.41
C PRO A 230 6.86 19.55 11.05
N GLY A 231 5.68 19.35 10.44
CA GLY A 231 4.40 19.80 10.97
C GLY A 231 3.90 18.99 12.16
N LEU A 232 4.29 17.71 12.25
CA LEU A 232 4.00 16.82 13.38
C LEU A 232 5.13 16.76 14.42
N ASP A 233 6.31 17.30 14.09
CA ASP A 233 7.52 17.28 14.92
C ASP A 233 7.93 15.86 15.35
N ARG A 234 7.75 14.89 14.45
CA ARG A 234 8.11 13.50 14.63
C ARG A 234 8.28 12.80 13.28
N TYR A 235 8.81 11.58 13.32
CA TYR A 235 8.67 10.65 12.21
C TYR A 235 7.24 10.11 12.16
N GLY A 236 6.73 9.94 10.95
CA GLY A 236 5.43 9.34 10.68
C GLY A 236 5.54 8.29 9.59
N GLU A 237 4.93 7.13 9.82
CA GLU A 237 4.83 6.03 8.86
C GLU A 237 4.33 6.54 7.51
N ILE A 238 5.06 6.25 6.43
CA ILE A 238 4.67 6.52 5.04
C ILE A 238 4.56 5.24 4.21
N SER A 239 5.16 4.14 4.70
CA SER A 239 5.06 2.81 4.15
C SER A 239 5.15 1.73 5.21
N SER A 240 4.70 0.53 4.85
CA SER A 240 4.85 -0.69 5.64
C SER A 240 5.00 -1.92 4.73
N ALA A 241 5.90 -2.84 5.09
CA ALA A 241 6.10 -4.12 4.42
C ALA A 241 6.01 -5.29 5.42
N SER A 242 5.13 -6.25 5.14
CA SER A 242 4.86 -7.38 6.04
C SER A 242 5.05 -8.72 5.34
N ASN A 243 5.67 -9.66 6.05
CA ASN A 243 5.63 -11.08 5.73
C ASN A 243 4.55 -11.74 6.59
N CYS A 244 3.53 -12.30 5.97
CA CYS A 244 2.41 -12.96 6.65
C CYS A 244 2.55 -14.49 6.70
N THR A 245 3.64 -15.04 6.15
CA THR A 245 3.85 -16.48 6.02
C THR A 245 2.60 -17.15 5.43
N ASP A 246 2.13 -18.25 6.02
CA ASP A 246 0.93 -18.95 5.56
C ASP A 246 -0.37 -18.52 6.25
N TYR A 247 -0.36 -17.45 7.05
CA TYR A 247 -1.52 -17.02 7.83
C TYR A 247 -2.74 -16.72 6.95
N GLN A 248 -2.56 -15.83 5.97
CA GLN A 248 -3.61 -15.42 5.05
C GLN A 248 -3.99 -16.54 4.08
N SER A 249 -2.99 -17.27 3.56
CA SER A 249 -3.23 -18.35 2.61
C SER A 249 -3.96 -19.54 3.22
N ARG A 250 -3.77 -19.85 4.51
CA ARG A 250 -4.54 -20.85 5.25
C ARG A 250 -6.02 -20.50 5.32
N ARG A 251 -6.33 -19.26 5.68
CA ARG A 251 -7.69 -18.73 5.80
C ARG A 251 -8.40 -18.61 4.46
N LEU A 252 -7.69 -18.20 3.41
CA LEU A 252 -8.20 -18.08 2.05
C LEU A 252 -8.16 -19.41 1.26
N GLY A 253 -7.62 -20.48 1.83
CA GLY A 253 -7.52 -21.79 1.16
C GLY A 253 -6.59 -21.81 -0.06
N ILE A 254 -5.55 -20.97 -0.08
CA ILE A 254 -4.63 -20.79 -1.21
C ILE A 254 -3.44 -21.74 -1.06
N ARG A 255 -3.32 -22.69 -1.97
CA ARG A 255 -2.26 -23.70 -1.95
C ARG A 255 -1.47 -23.67 -3.25
N PHE A 256 -0.31 -24.31 -3.26
CA PHE A 256 0.40 -24.69 -4.46
C PHE A 256 0.76 -26.16 -4.42
N ARG A 257 1.08 -26.71 -5.59
CA ARG A 257 1.54 -28.09 -5.74
C ARG A 257 3.02 -28.08 -6.10
N PRO A 258 3.93 -28.36 -5.14
CA PRO A 258 5.37 -28.39 -5.40
C PRO A 258 5.71 -29.31 -6.57
N ALA A 259 6.69 -28.91 -7.38
CA ALA A 259 7.27 -29.80 -8.37
C ALA A 259 7.95 -30.99 -7.64
N PRO A 260 7.90 -32.21 -8.20
CA PRO A 260 8.62 -33.34 -7.64
C PRO A 260 10.12 -33.01 -7.55
N LEU A 261 10.72 -33.17 -6.36
CA LEU A 261 12.14 -32.92 -6.13
C LEU A 261 13.04 -33.84 -6.97
N GLU A 262 12.54 -35.01 -7.38
CA GLU A 262 13.16 -35.89 -8.37
C GLU A 262 12.11 -36.54 -9.28
N PRO A 263 12.45 -36.86 -10.55
CA PRO A 263 11.60 -37.71 -11.37
C PRO A 263 11.37 -39.05 -10.64
N PRO A 264 10.13 -39.54 -10.55
CA PRO A 264 9.86 -40.79 -9.85
C PRO A 264 10.71 -41.90 -10.48
N PRO A 265 11.34 -42.77 -9.67
CA PRO A 265 12.09 -43.91 -10.21
C PRO A 265 11.16 -44.70 -11.12
N SER A 266 11.59 -44.90 -12.37
CA SER A 266 10.90 -45.63 -13.42
C SER A 266 10.49 -47.01 -12.93
N THR A 267 9.31 -47.09 -12.32
CA THR A 267 8.69 -48.33 -11.88
C THR A 267 7.31 -48.38 -12.49
N ASN A 268 7.10 -49.41 -13.30
CA ASN A 268 5.82 -49.76 -13.92
C ASN A 268 4.72 -49.84 -12.85
N SER A 269 4.00 -48.75 -12.65
CA SER A 269 2.84 -48.71 -11.75
C SER A 269 1.64 -48.17 -12.51
N LYS A 270 0.61 -49.04 -12.55
CA LYS A 270 -0.68 -48.90 -13.23
C LYS A 270 -1.23 -47.47 -13.15
N LYS A 271 -1.77 -46.99 -14.29
CA LYS A 271 -2.65 -45.80 -14.40
C LYS A 271 -3.88 -45.95 -13.47
N GLY A 272 -3.72 -45.67 -12.19
CA GLY A 272 -4.80 -45.30 -11.28
C GLY A 272 -5.10 -43.81 -11.47
N LYS A 273 -6.38 -43.44 -11.52
CA LYS A 273 -6.83 -42.03 -11.53
C LYS A 273 -6.31 -41.32 -10.28
N GLY A 274 -5.23 -40.55 -10.40
CA GLY A 274 -4.60 -39.79 -9.32
C GLY A 274 -3.12 -39.62 -9.61
N GLY A 275 -2.79 -38.69 -10.52
CA GLY A 275 -1.43 -38.44 -10.99
C GLY A 275 -0.46 -38.15 -9.83
N SER A 276 0.77 -38.61 -10.03
CA SER A 276 1.94 -38.60 -9.13
C SER A 276 2.43 -37.21 -8.72
N SER A 277 1.57 -36.38 -8.14
CA SER A 277 1.95 -35.10 -7.54
C SER A 277 1.88 -35.19 -6.02
N GLY A 278 2.94 -34.77 -5.33
CA GLY A 278 3.00 -34.73 -3.87
C GLY A 278 1.91 -33.89 -3.21
N PRO A 279 1.83 -33.87 -1.86
CA PRO A 279 0.84 -33.09 -1.13
C PRO A 279 0.96 -31.60 -1.48
N THR A 280 -0.18 -30.92 -1.60
CA THR A 280 -0.22 -29.46 -1.77
C THR A 280 0.23 -28.77 -0.49
N GLN A 281 0.93 -27.65 -0.62
CA GLN A 281 1.37 -26.81 0.50
C GLN A 281 0.71 -25.44 0.43
N PHE A 282 0.62 -24.73 1.55
CA PHE A 282 0.16 -23.34 1.55
C PHE A 282 1.28 -22.42 1.03
N VAL A 283 0.91 -21.42 0.24
CA VAL A 283 1.87 -20.39 -0.19
C VAL A 283 2.15 -19.42 0.97
N HIS A 284 3.29 -18.75 0.94
CA HIS A 284 3.50 -17.58 1.77
C HIS A 284 2.95 -16.33 1.07
N THR A 285 2.40 -15.40 1.85
CA THR A 285 1.93 -14.09 1.38
C THR A 285 2.75 -12.96 1.99
N LEU A 286 3.03 -11.95 1.18
CA LEU A 286 3.69 -10.72 1.59
C LEU A 286 2.97 -9.52 0.99
N ASN A 287 2.92 -8.43 1.73
CA ASN A 287 2.38 -7.15 1.28
C ASN A 287 3.39 -6.03 1.56
N ALA A 288 3.35 -4.97 0.76
CA ALA A 288 4.14 -3.77 1.01
C ALA A 288 3.47 -2.55 0.36
N THR A 289 3.58 -1.39 1.00
CA THR A 289 3.01 -0.16 0.46
C THR A 289 4.03 0.48 -0.49
N ALA A 290 3.79 0.52 -1.80
CA ALA A 290 4.70 1.27 -2.67
C ALA A 290 4.57 2.78 -2.40
N VAL A 291 3.34 3.29 -2.33
CA VAL A 291 3.05 4.70 -2.07
C VAL A 291 1.68 4.85 -1.41
N ALA A 292 1.64 5.37 -0.18
CA ALA A 292 0.45 5.99 0.39
C ALA A 292 0.39 7.48 -0.02
N VAL A 293 -0.49 7.82 -0.96
CA VAL A 293 -0.38 9.09 -1.69
C VAL A 293 -0.54 10.34 -0.80
N PRO A 294 -1.51 10.42 0.13
CA PRO A 294 -1.63 11.61 0.99
C PRO A 294 -0.40 11.81 1.88
N ARG A 295 0.18 10.71 2.38
CA ARG A 295 1.36 10.76 3.24
C ARG A 295 2.61 11.17 2.46
N LEU A 296 2.76 10.66 1.22
CA LEU A 296 3.82 11.13 0.34
C LEU A 296 3.69 12.63 0.03
N ILE A 297 2.48 13.11 -0.24
CA ILE A 297 2.20 14.52 -0.46
C ILE A 297 2.64 15.36 0.76
N ILE A 298 2.32 14.92 1.99
CA ILE A 298 2.80 15.56 3.23
C ILE A 298 4.32 15.59 3.27
N SER A 299 4.97 14.46 3.04
CA SER A 299 6.43 14.38 3.06
C SER A 299 7.07 15.35 2.05
N ILE A 300 6.50 15.51 0.86
CA ILE A 300 6.98 16.45 -0.16
C ILE A 300 6.73 17.90 0.28
N LEU A 301 5.50 18.26 0.64
CA LEU A 301 5.18 19.65 0.95
C LEU A 301 5.93 20.15 2.18
N GLU A 302 6.11 19.33 3.20
CA GLU A 302 6.78 19.76 4.42
C GLU A 302 8.31 19.78 4.29
N ASN A 303 8.91 18.83 3.57
CA ASN A 303 10.37 18.75 3.47
C ASN A 303 10.96 19.55 2.29
N PHE A 304 10.16 19.92 1.29
CA PHE A 304 10.62 20.67 0.12
C PHE A 304 10.13 22.13 0.07
N GLN A 305 9.50 22.61 1.15
CA GLN A 305 9.09 24.03 1.27
C GLN A 305 10.31 24.97 1.31
N GLN A 306 10.16 26.13 0.68
CA GLN A 306 11.13 27.22 0.66
C GLN A 306 10.66 28.37 1.57
N GLU A 307 11.56 29.32 1.89
CA GLU A 307 11.24 30.46 2.77
C GLU A 307 10.11 31.35 2.23
N ASP A 308 9.96 31.43 0.91
CA ASP A 308 8.90 32.19 0.23
C ASP A 308 7.55 31.44 0.16
N GLY A 309 7.48 30.24 0.74
CA GLY A 309 6.30 29.39 0.76
C GLY A 309 6.12 28.53 -0.50
N THR A 310 7.01 28.62 -1.49
CA THR A 310 7.01 27.70 -2.63
C THR A 310 7.49 26.31 -2.22
N VAL A 311 7.14 25.28 -3.00
CA VAL A 311 7.59 23.90 -2.74
C VAL A 311 8.29 23.35 -3.97
N VAL A 312 9.52 22.89 -3.81
CA VAL A 312 10.28 22.27 -4.90
C VAL A 312 9.72 20.88 -5.17
N ILE A 313 9.34 20.61 -6.43
CA ILE A 313 8.88 19.28 -6.83
C ILE A 313 10.11 18.39 -7.08
N PRO A 314 10.20 17.21 -6.46
CA PRO A 314 11.26 16.24 -6.72
C PRO A 314 11.39 15.91 -8.21
N GLU A 315 12.62 15.82 -8.71
CA GLU A 315 12.90 15.62 -10.14
C GLU A 315 12.14 14.43 -10.77
N PRO A 316 12.01 13.25 -10.12
CA PRO A 316 11.27 12.13 -10.70
C PRO A 316 9.79 12.41 -10.92
N LEU A 317 9.21 13.39 -10.22
CA LEU A 317 7.77 13.72 -10.31
C LEU A 317 7.47 14.70 -11.44
N ARG A 318 8.43 15.54 -11.83
CA ARG A 318 8.21 16.62 -12.80
C ARG A 318 7.65 16.14 -14.14
N PRO A 319 8.08 15.01 -14.74
CA PRO A 319 7.50 14.51 -16.00
C PRO A 319 6.01 14.21 -15.92
N PHE A 320 5.51 13.86 -14.74
CA PHE A 320 4.10 13.58 -14.45
C PHE A 320 3.31 14.84 -14.13
N MET A 321 4.01 15.94 -13.85
CA MET A 321 3.40 17.23 -13.52
C MET A 321 3.53 18.22 -14.67
N GLY A 322 3.56 17.73 -15.92
CA GLY A 322 3.73 18.57 -17.11
C GLY A 322 5.06 19.34 -17.17
N GLY A 323 6.09 18.86 -16.48
CA GLY A 323 7.39 19.53 -16.35
C GLY A 323 7.45 20.57 -15.22
N LEU A 324 6.39 20.72 -14.41
CA LEU A 324 6.36 21.66 -13.29
C LEU A 324 7.44 21.30 -12.26
N GLY A 325 8.35 22.25 -11.99
CA GLY A 325 9.46 22.06 -11.06
C GLY A 325 9.22 22.63 -9.66
N VAL A 326 8.25 23.53 -9.51
CA VAL A 326 7.95 24.24 -8.26
C VAL A 326 6.44 24.47 -8.17
N LEU A 327 5.87 24.22 -6.99
CA LEU A 327 4.51 24.65 -6.62
C LEU A 327 4.58 26.05 -6.00
N THR A 328 3.76 26.96 -6.50
CA THR A 328 3.64 28.32 -5.94
C THR A 328 2.31 28.47 -5.21
N PRO A 329 2.29 29.08 -4.01
CA PRO A 329 1.04 29.41 -3.35
C PRO A 329 0.22 30.36 -4.22
N LYS A 330 -1.03 30.02 -4.52
CA LYS A 330 -1.95 30.97 -5.16
C LYS A 330 -2.20 32.10 -4.18
N THR A 331 -1.71 33.30 -4.51
CA THR A 331 -2.07 34.52 -3.79
C THR A 331 -3.57 34.72 -4.01
N LYS A 332 -4.38 34.68 -2.96
CA LYS A 332 -5.78 35.12 -3.06
C LYS A 332 -5.76 36.58 -3.52
N LEU A 333 -6.29 36.85 -4.72
CA LEU A 333 -6.65 38.19 -5.18
C LEU A 333 -7.82 38.71 -4.35
#